data_AF-A0A7S3F932-F1
#
_entry.id   AF-A0A7S3F932-F1
#
_cell.length_a   1.000
_cell.length_b   1.000
_cell.length_c   1.000
_cell.angle_alpha   90.00
_cell.angle_beta   90.00
_cell.angle_gamma   90.00
#
_symmetry.space_group_name_H-M   'P 1'
#
loop_
_entity.id
_entity.type
_entity.pdbx_description
1 polymer ?
#
loop_
_entity_poly.entity_id
_entity_poly.type
_entity_poly.pdbx_seq_one_letter_code
_entity_poly.pdbx_strand_id
1 'polypeptide(L)'
;EFYVDRTPPAFSPIHLRWSGSANMQTRCITVSVNYVELSWSPWTDLASKIASYHLGVYNRSGMVYPYEELHLGTAAFATISTNDSFKNSRAVVFGVRGCDSVGLCSMAMSDALYLVGDGPQDGNATINPTGDASPGFLSAMLPGLVLSSWHSFTSGTLPIDGSSAPTVGVSSPTDVIALTYEACVGTSPFGCQAKHFTATASNTSWYADGLSLACGSTYY
;
A
#
# COMPACT_ATOMS: atom_id res chain seq x y z
N GLU A 1 1.46 -9.86 53.47
CA GLU A 1 0.60 -10.59 52.52
C GLU A 1 1.32 -10.62 51.19
N PHE A 2 1.50 -11.80 50.58
CA PHE A 2 2.18 -11.92 49.29
C PHE A 2 1.10 -11.94 48.20
N TYR A 3 1.19 -11.00 47.27
CA TYR A 3 0.28 -10.92 46.13
C TYR A 3 0.90 -11.68 44.96
N VAL A 4 0.21 -12.68 44.43
CA VAL A 4 0.67 -13.49 43.29
C VAL A 4 -0.11 -13.07 42.07
N ASP A 5 0.55 -12.33 41.20
CA ASP A 5 0.03 -12.00 39.88
C ASP A 5 0.30 -13.16 38.90
N ARG A 6 -0.70 -13.51 38.10
CA ARG A 6 -0.64 -14.56 37.08
C ARG A 6 -1.29 -14.13 35.77
N THR A 7 -1.78 -12.89 35.69
CA THR A 7 -2.53 -12.42 34.54
C THR A 7 -1.67 -11.43 33.76
N PRO A 8 -1.21 -11.78 32.55
CA PRO A 8 -0.49 -10.81 31.75
C PRO A 8 -1.42 -9.63 31.40
N PRO A 9 -0.86 -8.43 31.14
CA PRO A 9 -1.67 -7.26 30.86
C PRO A 9 -2.64 -7.42 29.70
N ALA A 10 -3.83 -6.82 29.81
CA ALA A 10 -4.76 -6.70 28.70
C ALA A 10 -4.27 -5.63 27.70
N PHE A 11 -3.97 -6.04 26.47
CA PHE A 11 -3.47 -5.15 25.44
C PHE A 11 -4.59 -4.39 24.71
N SER A 12 -4.25 -3.23 24.17
CA SER A 12 -5.10 -2.47 23.24
C SER A 12 -4.49 -2.45 21.83
N PRO A 13 -5.31 -2.22 20.79
CA PRO A 13 -4.81 -2.02 19.43
C PRO A 13 -3.80 -0.86 19.32
N ILE A 14 -2.89 -0.98 18.34
CA ILE A 14 -1.92 0.06 18.00
C ILE A 14 -2.50 0.91 16.86
N HIS A 15 -2.52 2.22 17.07
CA HIS A 15 -2.91 3.21 16.07
C HIS A 15 -1.67 3.84 15.44
N LEU A 16 -1.65 3.86 14.11
CA LEU A 16 -0.57 4.41 13.30
C LEU A 16 -1.01 5.74 12.69
N ARG A 17 -0.13 6.75 12.73
CA ARG A 17 -0.36 8.07 12.13
C ARG A 17 0.91 8.58 11.47
N TRP A 18 0.74 9.32 10.38
CA TRP A 18 1.81 10.04 9.68
C TRP A 18 1.24 11.26 8.96
N SER A 19 2.10 12.13 8.46
CA SER A 19 1.68 13.29 7.66
C SER A 19 0.85 12.86 6.45
N GLY A 20 -0.41 13.32 6.36
CA GLY A 20 -1.35 12.95 5.30
C GLY A 20 -2.26 11.74 5.60
N SER A 21 -2.08 11.06 6.73
CA SER A 21 -2.89 9.89 7.14
C SER A 21 -4.32 10.20 7.59
N ALA A 22 -4.72 11.48 7.66
CA ALA A 22 -5.92 11.94 8.36
C ALA A 22 -7.26 11.34 7.88
N ASN A 23 -7.30 10.69 6.70
CA ASN A 23 -8.52 10.11 6.12
C ASN A 23 -8.30 8.75 5.43
N MET A 24 -7.23 8.04 5.77
CA MET A 24 -6.82 6.88 4.99
C MET A 24 -6.94 5.56 5.76
N GLN A 25 -7.77 4.65 5.24
CA GLN A 25 -7.64 3.20 5.47
C GLN A 25 -6.40 2.61 4.77
N THR A 26 -5.60 3.44 4.10
CA THR A 26 -4.47 2.97 3.31
C THR A 26 -3.30 2.61 4.22
N ARG A 27 -2.72 1.44 3.95
CA ARG A 27 -1.56 0.89 4.65
C ARG A 27 -0.25 1.28 3.98
N CYS A 28 -0.29 2.29 3.11
CA CYS A 28 0.82 2.69 2.25
C CYS A 28 1.32 4.06 2.67
N ILE A 29 2.62 4.16 2.91
CA ILE A 29 3.32 5.41 3.20
C ILE A 29 4.29 5.72 2.05
N THR A 30 4.47 6.99 1.71
CA THR A 30 5.41 7.39 0.67
C THR A 30 6.82 7.56 1.26
N VAL A 31 7.86 7.45 0.44
CA VAL A 31 9.25 7.75 0.87
C VAL A 31 9.49 9.19 1.34
N SER A 32 8.58 10.11 1.04
CA SER A 32 8.62 11.48 1.58
C SER A 32 8.17 11.57 3.04
N VAL A 33 7.56 10.52 3.59
CA VAL A 33 7.19 10.45 5.01
C VAL A 33 8.43 10.05 5.80
N ASN A 34 8.90 10.92 6.69
CA ASN A 34 10.11 10.68 7.49
C ASN A 34 9.83 9.98 8.83
N TYR A 35 8.60 10.10 9.35
CA TYR A 35 8.24 9.59 10.67
C TYR A 35 6.85 8.98 10.68
N VAL A 36 6.71 7.92 11.46
CA VAL A 36 5.42 7.30 11.82
C VAL A 36 5.24 7.44 13.32
N GLU A 37 4.08 7.95 13.71
CA GLU A 37 3.62 8.04 15.09
C GLU A 37 2.78 6.81 15.41
N LEU A 38 3.09 6.18 16.54
CA LEU A 38 2.37 5.05 17.10
C LEU A 38 1.76 5.48 18.41
N SER A 39 0.52 5.09 18.64
CA SER A 39 -0.18 5.36 19.90
C SER A 39 -1.13 4.23 20.23
N TRP A 40 -1.33 3.99 21.52
CA TRP A 40 -2.27 3.00 22.02
C TRP A 40 -2.89 3.52 23.32
N SER A 41 -4.00 2.91 23.73
CA SER A 41 -4.54 3.16 25.06
C SER A 41 -3.61 2.51 26.09
N PRO A 42 -3.31 3.14 27.24
CA PRO A 42 -2.54 2.49 28.29
C PRO A 42 -3.18 1.14 28.65
N TRP A 43 -2.39 0.08 28.55
CA TRP A 43 -2.80 -1.26 28.92
C TRP A 43 -3.10 -1.33 30.41
N THR A 44 -3.92 -2.29 30.76
CA THR A 44 -4.34 -2.48 32.14
C THR A 44 -4.07 -3.90 32.55
N ASP A 45 -3.69 -4.05 33.80
CA ASP A 45 -3.62 -5.33 34.47
C ASP A 45 -4.40 -5.17 35.78
N LEU A 46 -5.20 -6.19 36.10
CA LEU A 46 -6.08 -6.20 37.27
C LEU A 46 -5.29 -6.43 38.55
N ALA A 47 -4.16 -7.12 38.44
CA ALA A 47 -3.36 -7.59 39.54
C ALA A 47 -2.16 -6.67 39.82
N SER A 48 -1.51 -6.14 38.78
CA SER A 48 -0.44 -5.16 38.94
C SER A 48 -0.47 -4.02 37.92
N LYS A 49 0.44 -3.05 38.07
CA LYS A 49 0.53 -1.91 37.14
C LYS A 49 1.48 -2.26 36.00
N ILE A 50 1.24 -1.67 34.83
CA ILE A 50 2.21 -1.69 33.73
C ILE A 50 3.51 -1.06 34.19
N ALA A 51 4.60 -1.81 34.07
CA ALA A 51 5.94 -1.35 34.41
C ALA A 51 6.66 -0.78 33.18
N SER A 52 6.50 -1.42 32.01
CA SER A 52 7.16 -0.99 30.79
C SER A 52 6.45 -1.37 29.51
N TYR A 53 6.73 -0.60 28.46
CA TYR A 53 6.47 -0.90 27.05
C TYR A 53 7.79 -0.97 26.30
N HIS A 54 7.82 -1.89 25.35
CA HIS A 54 8.88 -2.11 24.39
C HIS A 54 8.25 -2.13 23.01
N LEU A 55 8.84 -1.40 22.07
CA LEU A 55 8.36 -1.30 20.70
C LEU A 55 9.34 -2.00 19.77
N GLY A 56 8.86 -2.98 19.04
CA GLY A 56 9.63 -3.74 18.05
C GLY A 56 9.18 -3.45 16.63
N VAL A 57 10.14 -3.40 15.70
CA VAL A 57 9.88 -3.41 14.26
C VAL A 57 10.16 -4.80 13.70
N TYR A 58 9.15 -5.36 13.04
CA TYR A 58 9.16 -6.72 12.51
C TYR A 58 9.03 -6.70 10.99
N ASN A 59 9.70 -7.64 10.33
CA ASN A 59 9.37 -7.92 8.93
C ASN A 59 7.99 -8.60 8.89
N ARG A 60 7.21 -8.30 7.86
CA ARG A 60 5.88 -8.89 7.64
C ARG A 60 5.87 -10.41 7.62
N SER A 61 6.99 -11.06 7.26
CA SER A 61 7.13 -12.53 7.28
C SER A 61 7.00 -13.17 8.68
N GLY A 62 6.74 -12.38 9.72
CA GLY A 62 6.37 -12.89 11.04
C GLY A 62 7.57 -13.39 11.85
N MET A 63 8.70 -12.68 11.77
CA MET A 63 9.84 -12.99 12.64
C MET A 63 9.41 -12.90 14.12
N VAL A 64 9.90 -13.83 14.93
CA VAL A 64 9.64 -13.89 16.38
C VAL A 64 10.31 -12.72 17.12
N TYR A 65 11.38 -12.18 16.55
CA TYR A 65 12.18 -11.11 17.15
C TYR A 65 12.17 -9.86 16.26
N PRO A 66 12.06 -8.67 16.87
CA PRO A 66 12.20 -7.44 16.12
C PRO A 66 13.68 -7.23 15.74
N TYR A 67 13.94 -6.64 14.58
CA TYR A 67 15.31 -6.22 14.22
C TYR A 67 15.66 -4.83 14.77
N GLU A 68 14.70 -4.17 15.39
CA GLU A 68 14.86 -2.91 16.10
C GLU A 68 13.90 -2.86 17.28
N GLU A 69 14.43 -2.61 18.47
CA GLU A 69 13.63 -2.54 19.70
C GLU A 69 13.92 -1.23 20.43
N LEU A 70 12.86 -0.54 20.84
CA LEU A 70 12.91 0.71 21.59
C LEU A 70 12.21 0.52 22.94
N HIS A 71 12.93 0.81 24.03
CA HIS A 71 12.34 0.83 25.37
C HIS A 71 11.65 2.17 25.64
N LEU A 72 10.36 2.11 25.99
CA LEU A 72 9.51 3.29 26.13
C LEU A 72 9.15 3.62 27.58
N GLY A 73 9.58 2.79 28.54
CA GLY A 73 9.10 2.89 29.91
C GLY A 73 7.58 2.79 29.93
N THR A 74 6.88 3.70 30.59
CA THR A 74 5.41 3.69 30.67
C THR A 74 4.71 4.49 29.57
N ALA A 75 5.45 5.02 28.59
CA ALA A 75 4.87 5.82 27.51
C ALA A 75 4.02 4.95 26.56
N ALA A 76 2.77 5.36 26.34
CA ALA A 76 1.83 4.68 25.44
C ALA A 76 1.84 5.27 24.01
N PHE A 77 2.96 5.86 23.62
CA PHE A 77 3.18 6.43 22.30
C PHE A 77 4.66 6.37 21.93
N ALA A 78 4.95 6.42 20.63
CA ALA A 78 6.30 6.51 20.10
C ALA A 78 6.29 7.18 18.72
N THR A 79 7.41 7.77 18.34
CA THR A 79 7.64 8.29 16.99
C THR A 79 8.89 7.60 16.45
N ILE A 80 8.76 6.93 15.30
CA ILE A 80 9.87 6.19 14.70
C ILE A 80 10.16 6.75 13.31
N SER A 81 11.46 6.83 13.00
CA SER A 81 11.97 7.12 11.67
C SER A 81 11.57 6.02 10.67
N THR A 82 11.02 6.43 9.53
CA THR A 82 10.70 5.50 8.42
C THR A 82 11.98 4.93 7.81
N ASN A 83 13.06 5.69 7.73
CA ASN A 83 14.33 5.21 7.20
C ASN A 83 14.87 4.04 8.02
N ASP A 84 14.79 4.14 9.35
CA ASP A 84 15.25 3.08 10.25
C ASP A 84 14.30 1.89 10.25
N SER A 85 12.99 2.17 10.31
CA SER A 85 11.96 1.13 10.28
C SER A 85 12.02 0.33 8.99
N PHE A 86 12.18 0.95 7.82
CA PHE A 86 12.14 0.26 6.52
C PHE A 86 13.52 -0.12 5.97
N LYS A 87 14.59 -0.02 6.78
CA LYS A 87 15.97 -0.31 6.34
C LYS A 87 16.16 -1.73 5.78
N ASN A 88 15.42 -2.69 6.35
CA ASN A 88 15.54 -4.12 6.03
C ASN A 88 14.36 -4.67 5.22
N SER A 89 13.26 -3.93 5.11
CA SER A 89 12.04 -4.38 4.43
C SER A 89 11.19 -3.20 3.99
N ARG A 90 10.55 -3.31 2.83
CA ARG A 90 9.52 -2.37 2.34
C ARG A 90 8.16 -2.59 3.00
N ALA A 91 7.98 -3.68 3.73
CA ALA A 91 6.76 -4.04 4.44
C ALA A 91 7.09 -4.41 5.89
N VAL A 92 6.57 -3.63 6.84
CA VAL A 92 6.90 -3.77 8.27
C VAL A 92 5.65 -3.85 9.12
N VAL A 93 5.76 -4.51 10.26
CA VAL A 93 4.74 -4.58 11.30
C VAL A 93 5.35 -4.03 12.59
N PHE A 94 4.58 -3.25 13.34
CA PHE A 94 5.00 -2.73 14.63
C PHE A 94 4.36 -3.56 15.73
N GLY A 95 5.19 -4.09 16.63
CA GLY A 95 4.72 -4.82 17.80
C GLY A 95 5.04 -4.06 19.08
N VAL A 96 4.04 -3.87 19.93
CA VAL A 96 4.24 -3.32 21.27
C VAL A 96 4.14 -4.45 22.26
N ARG A 97 5.17 -4.63 23.08
CA ARG A 97 5.18 -5.54 24.22
C ARG A 97 5.10 -4.73 25.50
N GLY A 98 4.03 -4.92 26.27
CA GLY A 98 3.84 -4.31 27.58
C GLY A 98 4.00 -5.37 28.67
N CYS A 99 4.81 -5.04 29.67
CA CYS A 99 5.11 -5.91 30.80
C CYS A 99 4.68 -5.25 32.10
N ASP A 100 4.19 -6.07 33.02
CA ASP A 100 3.81 -5.67 34.36
C ASP A 100 5.02 -5.64 35.32
N SER A 101 4.77 -5.33 36.59
CA SER A 101 5.83 -5.25 37.61
C SER A 101 6.42 -6.60 38.04
N VAL A 102 5.77 -7.72 37.72
CA VAL A 102 6.24 -9.08 38.04
C VAL A 102 6.90 -9.76 36.83
N GLY A 103 6.90 -9.11 35.66
CA GLY A 103 7.54 -9.55 34.44
C GLY A 103 6.63 -10.34 33.48
N LEU A 104 5.32 -10.42 33.73
CA LEU A 104 4.39 -10.99 32.74
C LEU A 104 4.12 -9.95 31.65
N CYS A 105 4.08 -10.41 30.41
CA CYS A 105 3.97 -9.53 29.27
C CYS A 105 2.89 -9.98 28.29
N SER A 106 2.28 -9.01 27.64
CA SER A 106 1.42 -9.20 26.48
C SER A 106 2.01 -8.48 25.27
N MET A 107 1.50 -8.79 24.08
CA MET A 107 1.95 -8.18 22.83
C MET A 107 0.77 -7.82 21.95
N ALA A 108 0.75 -6.59 21.44
CA ALA A 108 -0.14 -6.16 20.37
C ALA A 108 0.68 -5.96 19.10
N MET A 109 0.10 -6.30 17.94
CA MET A 109 0.68 -6.05 16.62
C MET A 109 -0.19 -5.06 15.86
N SER A 110 0.46 -4.18 15.09
CA SER A 110 -0.22 -3.33 14.12
C SER A 110 -0.57 -4.11 12.86
N ASP A 111 -1.36 -3.49 12.00
CA ASP A 111 -1.38 -3.89 10.59
C ASP A 111 -0.02 -3.62 9.93
N ALA A 112 0.26 -4.32 8.82
CA ALA A 112 1.45 -4.07 8.03
C ALA A 112 1.40 -2.68 7.36
N LEU A 113 2.52 -1.95 7.40
CA LEU A 113 2.75 -0.73 6.64
C LEU A 113 3.70 -1.00 5.47
N TYR A 114 3.39 -0.38 4.33
CA TYR A 114 4.11 -0.53 3.07
C TYR A 114 4.76 0.79 2.66
N LEU A 115 6.06 0.79 2.44
CA LEU A 115 6.78 1.95 1.92
C LEU A 115 6.76 1.94 0.39
N VAL A 116 6.08 2.92 -0.19
CA VAL A 116 5.95 3.12 -1.63
C VAL A 116 6.89 4.24 -2.05
N GLY A 117 7.89 3.91 -2.87
CA GLY A 117 8.94 4.87 -3.26
C GLY A 117 8.59 5.76 -4.43
N ASP A 118 7.83 5.23 -5.38
CA ASP A 118 7.57 5.91 -6.63
C ASP A 118 6.09 5.76 -7.00
N GLY A 119 5.52 6.82 -7.57
CA GLY A 119 4.31 6.66 -8.37
C GLY A 119 4.55 5.63 -9.48
N PRO A 120 3.49 5.10 -10.11
CA PRO A 120 3.67 4.26 -11.29
C PRO A 120 4.52 5.03 -12.32
N GLN A 121 5.63 4.42 -12.73
CA GLN A 121 6.45 4.87 -13.85
C GLN A 121 5.61 4.78 -15.13
N ASP A 122 5.81 5.76 -16.01
CA ASP A 122 5.11 5.84 -17.29
C ASP A 122 5.28 4.53 -18.07
N GLY A 123 4.16 3.91 -18.41
CA GLY A 123 4.10 2.83 -19.37
C GLY A 123 3.95 3.37 -20.79
N ASN A 124 3.93 2.47 -21.75
CA ASN A 124 3.58 2.81 -23.12
C ASN A 124 2.12 2.47 -23.36
N ALA A 125 1.37 3.42 -23.93
CA ALA A 125 0.00 3.21 -24.36
C ALA A 125 -0.07 3.31 -25.89
N THR A 126 -0.69 2.32 -26.52
CA THR A 126 -0.90 2.27 -27.98
C THR A 126 -2.38 2.25 -28.28
N ILE A 127 -2.79 3.08 -29.23
CA ILE A 127 -4.09 2.95 -29.88
C ILE A 127 -3.93 1.88 -30.96
N ASN A 128 -4.62 0.76 -30.76
CA ASN A 128 -4.62 -0.35 -31.70
C ASN A 128 -5.64 -0.04 -32.80
N PRO A 129 -5.21 -0.03 -34.08
CA PRO A 129 -6.13 0.16 -35.18
C PRO A 129 -7.16 -0.97 -35.21
N THR A 130 -8.40 -0.61 -35.49
CA THR A 130 -9.52 -1.55 -35.59
C THR A 130 -9.91 -1.69 -37.06
N GLY A 131 -9.99 -2.92 -37.58
CA GLY A 131 -10.16 -3.15 -39.03
C GLY A 131 -8.93 -2.77 -39.85
N ASP A 132 -9.13 -2.14 -41.02
CA ASP A 132 -8.07 -1.86 -42.02
C ASP A 132 -7.27 -0.57 -41.76
N ALA A 133 -7.38 0.03 -40.56
CA ALA A 133 -6.67 1.28 -40.26
C ALA A 133 -5.17 1.05 -40.06
N SER A 134 -4.35 2.00 -40.51
CA SER A 134 -2.91 2.01 -40.19
C SER A 134 -2.68 2.32 -38.71
N PRO A 135 -1.58 1.85 -38.09
CA PRO A 135 -1.24 2.20 -36.71
C PRO A 135 -1.30 3.71 -36.46
N GLY A 136 -1.99 4.13 -35.39
CA GLY A 136 -2.22 5.54 -35.07
C GLY A 136 -3.46 6.18 -35.71
N PHE A 137 -4.21 5.44 -36.53
CA PHE A 137 -5.47 5.90 -37.14
C PHE A 137 -6.66 5.03 -36.69
N LEU A 138 -7.84 5.64 -36.63
CA LEU A 138 -9.10 4.94 -36.37
C LEU A 138 -9.80 4.62 -37.69
N SER A 139 -10.41 3.45 -37.78
CA SER A 139 -11.15 3.05 -38.99
C SER A 139 -12.43 3.85 -39.14
N ALA A 140 -12.60 4.42 -40.34
CA ALA A 140 -13.84 5.09 -40.73
C ALA A 140 -15.04 4.12 -40.87
N MET A 141 -14.78 2.81 -40.97
CA MET A 141 -15.84 1.79 -41.09
C MET A 141 -16.42 1.36 -39.73
N LEU A 142 -15.71 1.64 -38.64
CA LEU A 142 -16.16 1.37 -37.26
C LEU A 142 -16.05 2.65 -36.42
N PRO A 143 -16.85 3.69 -36.75
CA PRO A 143 -16.76 4.98 -36.07
C PRO A 143 -17.09 4.82 -34.58
N GLY A 144 -16.18 5.31 -33.73
CA GLY A 144 -16.37 5.31 -32.27
C GLY A 144 -15.80 4.09 -31.54
N LEU A 145 -15.24 3.11 -32.26
CA LEU A 145 -14.61 1.93 -31.67
C LEU A 145 -13.09 2.17 -31.48
N VAL A 146 -12.69 2.41 -30.23
CA VAL A 146 -11.28 2.62 -29.86
C VAL A 146 -10.82 1.46 -29.00
N LEU A 147 -9.79 0.75 -29.48
CA LEU A 147 -9.05 -0.22 -28.69
C LEU A 147 -7.72 0.41 -28.30
N SER A 148 -7.45 0.52 -27.01
CA SER A 148 -6.13 0.87 -26.52
C SER A 148 -5.56 -0.28 -25.70
N SER A 149 -4.24 -0.47 -25.81
CA SER A 149 -3.48 -1.35 -24.93
C SER A 149 -2.35 -0.58 -24.32
N TRP A 150 -1.94 -0.98 -23.12
CA TRP A 150 -0.77 -0.45 -22.48
C TRP A 150 0.07 -1.53 -21.84
N HIS A 151 1.36 -1.28 -21.77
CA HIS A 151 2.32 -2.16 -21.13
C HIS A 151 3.38 -1.36 -20.38
N SER A 152 4.18 -2.03 -19.56
CA SER A 152 5.36 -1.46 -18.89
C SER A 152 5.09 -0.37 -17.85
N PHE A 153 3.84 -0.12 -17.46
CA PHE A 153 3.57 0.63 -16.23
C PHE A 153 4.12 -0.15 -15.03
N THR A 154 5.07 0.43 -14.32
CA THR A 154 5.71 -0.22 -13.17
C THR A 154 5.65 0.67 -11.93
N SER A 155 5.21 0.17 -10.78
CA SER A 155 5.60 0.75 -9.50
C SER A 155 7.05 0.36 -9.21
N GLY A 156 7.96 1.34 -9.21
CA GLY A 156 9.41 1.09 -9.10
C GLY A 156 9.89 0.37 -7.83
N THR A 157 9.00 0.02 -6.89
CA THR A 157 9.39 -0.43 -5.54
C THR A 157 8.63 -1.63 -4.96
N LEU A 158 7.67 -2.21 -5.68
CA LEU A 158 6.97 -3.43 -5.25
C LEU A 158 7.04 -4.50 -6.37
N PRO A 159 7.11 -5.81 -6.04
CA PRO A 159 6.93 -6.85 -7.05
C PRO A 159 5.52 -6.74 -7.62
N ILE A 160 5.43 -6.45 -8.91
CA ILE A 160 4.17 -6.34 -9.67
C ILE A 160 4.06 -7.61 -10.47
N ASP A 161 2.98 -8.37 -10.28
CA ASP A 161 2.62 -9.37 -11.28
C ASP A 161 1.61 -8.75 -12.24
N GLY A 162 2.12 -8.27 -13.37
CA GLY A 162 1.31 -7.86 -14.52
C GLY A 162 1.31 -8.90 -15.65
N SER A 163 2.11 -9.97 -15.54
CA SER A 163 2.18 -11.03 -16.54
C SER A 163 3.22 -12.09 -16.15
N SER A 164 2.88 -13.10 -15.34
CA SER A 164 3.24 -14.51 -15.62
C SER A 164 2.69 -15.46 -14.56
N ALA A 165 2.19 -16.60 -15.03
CA ALA A 165 1.78 -17.74 -14.20
C ALA A 165 2.84 -18.10 -13.13
N PRO A 166 2.41 -18.61 -11.96
CA PRO A 166 3.27 -18.73 -10.79
C PRO A 166 4.38 -19.75 -11.07
N THR A 167 5.62 -19.31 -11.05
CA THR A 167 6.74 -20.24 -10.89
C THR A 167 7.64 -19.73 -9.78
N VAL A 168 7.67 -20.52 -8.70
CA VAL A 168 8.62 -20.52 -7.58
C VAL A 168 8.31 -19.55 -6.42
N GLY A 169 7.53 -20.06 -5.45
CA GLY A 169 8.02 -20.13 -4.07
C GLY A 169 7.72 -18.99 -3.10
N VAL A 170 6.80 -18.07 -3.37
CA VAL A 170 6.30 -17.13 -2.34
C VAL A 170 4.93 -17.60 -1.86
N SER A 171 4.92 -18.32 -0.74
CA SER A 171 3.72 -18.78 -0.05
C SER A 171 3.04 -17.65 0.72
N SER A 172 2.43 -16.69 0.01
CA SER A 172 1.16 -16.02 0.38
C SER A 172 0.78 -14.98 -0.69
N PRO A 173 -0.31 -15.17 -1.46
CA PRO A 173 -0.62 -14.34 -2.64
C PRO A 173 -1.46 -13.08 -2.36
N THR A 174 -1.59 -12.61 -1.12
CA THR A 174 -2.64 -11.62 -0.78
C THR A 174 -2.25 -10.14 -0.88
N ASP A 175 -0.98 -9.78 -1.11
CA ASP A 175 -0.56 -8.36 -1.06
C ASP A 175 0.33 -8.00 -2.24
N VAL A 176 -0.11 -8.38 -3.43
CA VAL A 176 0.26 -7.62 -4.63
C VAL A 176 -0.61 -6.37 -4.60
N ILE A 177 0.00 -5.18 -4.51
CA ILE A 177 -0.75 -3.94 -4.77
C ILE A 177 -1.11 -3.97 -6.24
N ALA A 178 -2.37 -4.33 -6.54
CA ALA A 178 -2.87 -4.33 -7.90
C ALA A 178 -2.86 -2.89 -8.43
N LEU A 179 -2.18 -2.68 -9.56
CA LEU A 179 -2.30 -1.42 -10.29
C LEU A 179 -3.73 -1.29 -10.80
N THR A 180 -4.34 -0.15 -10.51
CA THR A 180 -5.57 0.31 -11.15
C THR A 180 -5.20 1.33 -12.21
N TYR A 181 -5.62 1.08 -13.44
CA TYR A 181 -5.39 1.99 -14.55
C TYR A 181 -6.62 2.84 -14.78
N GLU A 182 -6.47 4.07 -15.25
CA GLU A 182 -7.56 4.89 -15.78
C GLU A 182 -7.20 5.29 -17.21
N ALA A 183 -8.13 5.07 -18.13
CA ALA A 183 -7.95 5.46 -19.53
C ALA A 183 -8.74 6.75 -19.80
N CYS A 184 -8.12 7.69 -20.50
CA CYS A 184 -8.81 8.84 -21.03
C CYS A 184 -8.40 9.12 -22.48
N VAL A 185 -9.28 9.80 -23.20
CA VAL A 185 -9.07 10.18 -24.60
C VAL A 185 -9.29 11.69 -24.71
N GLY A 186 -8.36 12.41 -25.33
CA GLY A 186 -8.50 13.86 -25.53
C GLY A 186 -7.62 14.42 -26.62
N THR A 187 -7.81 15.70 -26.95
CA THR A 187 -6.99 16.42 -27.93
C THR A 187 -5.96 17.30 -27.21
N SER A 188 -4.71 17.33 -27.68
CA SER A 188 -3.70 18.31 -27.23
C SER A 188 -4.04 19.72 -27.75
N PRO A 189 -3.84 20.81 -26.99
CA PRO A 189 -3.31 20.89 -25.62
C PRO A 189 -4.39 20.84 -24.53
N PHE A 190 -5.67 20.75 -24.89
CA PHE A 190 -6.81 20.98 -23.98
C PHE A 190 -7.38 19.73 -23.29
N GLY A 191 -6.68 18.60 -23.35
CA GLY A 191 -6.70 17.57 -22.31
C GLY A 191 -7.86 16.57 -22.35
N CYS A 192 -7.47 15.29 -22.26
CA CYS A 192 -8.16 14.19 -21.57
C CYS A 192 -9.58 14.53 -21.05
N GLN A 193 -10.63 14.18 -21.81
CA GLN A 193 -12.00 14.14 -21.27
C GLN A 193 -12.19 12.74 -20.68
N ALA A 194 -11.92 12.58 -19.38
CA ALA A 194 -12.15 11.31 -18.70
C ALA A 194 -13.63 10.92 -18.82
N LYS A 195 -13.94 9.95 -19.68
CA LYS A 195 -15.24 9.29 -19.67
C LYS A 195 -15.26 8.42 -18.41
N HIS A 196 -16.37 8.47 -17.66
CA HIS A 196 -16.49 7.77 -16.39
C HIS A 196 -16.07 6.29 -16.53
N PHE A 197 -14.94 5.94 -15.94
CA PHE A 197 -14.30 4.63 -16.03
C PHE A 197 -14.72 3.75 -14.85
N THR A 198 -14.85 2.44 -15.08
CA THR A 198 -14.97 1.46 -14.00
C THR A 198 -13.60 0.84 -13.81
N ALA A 199 -12.97 1.10 -12.65
CA ALA A 199 -11.66 0.55 -12.30
C ALA A 199 -11.59 -0.96 -12.55
N THR A 200 -10.88 -1.39 -13.60
CA THR A 200 -10.56 -2.80 -13.81
C THR A 200 -9.13 -3.06 -13.38
N ALA A 201 -8.97 -3.80 -12.28
CA ALA A 201 -7.65 -4.28 -11.86
C ALA A 201 -7.00 -5.12 -12.99
N SER A 202 -5.70 -4.95 -13.20
CA SER A 202 -4.84 -5.78 -14.08
C SER A 202 -5.09 -5.76 -15.59
N ASN A 203 -6.17 -5.15 -16.10
CA ASN A 203 -6.38 -5.08 -17.54
C ASN A 203 -5.35 -4.14 -18.17
N THR A 204 -4.55 -4.65 -19.09
CA THR A 204 -3.60 -3.91 -19.95
C THR A 204 -4.26 -3.35 -21.21
N SER A 205 -5.60 -3.28 -21.22
CA SER A 205 -6.36 -2.79 -22.35
C SER A 205 -7.68 -2.14 -21.92
N TRP A 206 -8.12 -1.19 -22.73
CA TRP A 206 -9.39 -0.50 -22.57
C TRP A 206 -10.14 -0.49 -23.89
N TYR A 207 -11.45 -0.54 -23.77
CA TYR A 207 -12.38 -0.51 -24.86
C TYR A 207 -13.44 0.53 -24.58
N ALA A 208 -13.71 1.36 -25.59
CA ALA A 208 -14.89 2.21 -25.61
C ALA A 208 -15.65 2.06 -26.92
N ASP A 209 -16.95 1.95 -26.77
CA ASP A 209 -17.93 2.12 -27.83
C ASP A 209 -18.59 3.50 -27.70
N GLY A 210 -18.93 4.09 -28.84
CA GLY A 210 -19.64 5.37 -28.91
C GLY A 210 -18.84 6.57 -28.40
N LEU A 211 -17.53 6.63 -28.65
CA LEU A 211 -16.77 7.88 -28.50
C LEU A 211 -17.08 8.82 -29.67
N SER A 212 -17.58 10.02 -29.37
CA SER A 212 -17.80 11.08 -30.37
C SER A 212 -16.48 11.77 -30.71
N LEU A 213 -15.77 11.25 -31.71
CA LEU A 213 -14.50 11.80 -32.19
C LEU A 213 -14.71 12.66 -33.45
N ALA A 214 -14.03 13.79 -33.52
CA ALA A 214 -14.08 14.72 -34.65
C ALA A 214 -13.06 14.32 -35.73
N CYS A 215 -13.53 14.24 -36.98
CA CYS A 215 -12.64 13.99 -38.12
C CYS A 215 -11.56 15.06 -38.24
N GLY A 216 -10.33 14.64 -38.54
CA GLY A 216 -9.17 15.53 -38.71
C GLY A 216 -8.52 16.02 -37.41
N SER A 217 -8.98 15.55 -36.25
CA SER A 217 -8.36 15.84 -34.94
C SER A 217 -7.39 14.75 -34.51
N THR A 218 -6.30 15.13 -33.85
CA THR A 218 -5.34 14.19 -33.24
C THR A 218 -5.72 13.94 -31.78
N TYR A 219 -5.86 12.66 -31.43
CA TYR A 219 -6.22 12.21 -30.09
C TYR A 219 -5.05 11.48 -29.43
N TYR A 220 -4.97 11.63 -28.11
CA TYR A 220 -3.99 10.99 -27.21
C TYR A 220 -4.73 10.25 -26.11
#